data_AF-A0A2U8UGA5-F1
#
_entry.id   AF-A0A2U8UGA5-F1
#
_cell.length_a   1.000
_cell.length_b   1.000
_cell.length_c   1.000
_cell.angle_alpha   90.00
_cell.angle_beta   90.00
_cell.angle_gamma   90.00
#
_symmetry.space_group_name_H-M   'P 1'
#
loop_
_entity.id
_entity.type
_entity.pdbx_description
1 polymer ?
#
loop_
_entity_poly.entity_id
_entity_poly.type
_entity_poly.pdbx_seq_one_letter_code
_entity_poly.pdbx_strand_id
1 'polypeptide(L)'
;MGRSPCCEKGHTNKGAWSKEEDERLIAYITAHGEGCWRSLPKAAGLLRCGKSCRLRWINYLRPDLKRGNFTQQEDQLIIKVHTLLGNKWSLIAGRLPGRTDNEIKNYWNTHLRKKLLSRGIDPATHMPLNQTSQQEERCPDLNLELTISPPH
;
A
#
# COMPACT_ATOMS: atom_id res chain seq x y z
N MET A 1 0.43 -33.07 -2.89
CA MET A 1 -0.95 -32.60 -3.16
C MET A 1 -0.89 -31.33 -3.99
N GLY A 2 -0.95 -31.45 -5.33
CA GLY A 2 -0.93 -30.30 -6.24
C GLY A 2 -2.28 -29.59 -6.24
N ARG A 3 -2.29 -28.28 -5.99
CA ARG A 3 -3.53 -27.49 -6.10
C ARG A 3 -3.91 -27.39 -7.58
N SER A 4 -5.08 -27.90 -7.95
CA SER A 4 -5.63 -27.74 -9.30
C SER A 4 -5.66 -26.25 -9.69
N PRO A 5 -5.35 -25.90 -10.95
CA PRO A 5 -5.42 -24.52 -11.41
C PRO A 5 -6.81 -23.93 -11.15
N CYS A 6 -6.86 -22.75 -10.53
CA CYS A 6 -8.11 -22.09 -10.12
C CYS A 6 -8.98 -21.62 -11.31
N CYS A 7 -8.49 -21.76 -12.54
CA CYS A 7 -9.19 -21.37 -13.76
C CYS A 7 -9.08 -22.52 -14.75
N GLU A 8 -10.21 -23.09 -15.16
CA GLU A 8 -10.28 -23.84 -16.42
C GLU A 8 -9.86 -22.88 -17.54
N LYS A 9 -9.13 -23.39 -18.54
CA LYS A 9 -8.53 -22.64 -19.65
C LYS A 9 -9.59 -22.08 -20.63
N GLY A 10 -10.70 -21.56 -20.13
CA GLY A 10 -11.74 -20.88 -20.91
C GLY A 10 -11.44 -19.38 -21.09
N HIS A 11 -12.09 -18.78 -22.09
CA HIS A 11 -12.07 -17.34 -22.35
C HIS A 11 -12.75 -16.57 -21.21
N THR A 12 -12.04 -16.32 -20.11
CA THR A 12 -12.50 -15.44 -19.03
C THR A 12 -12.09 -14.00 -19.29
N ASN A 13 -12.97 -13.05 -19.01
CA ASN A 13 -12.70 -11.62 -19.10
C ASN A 13 -11.58 -11.21 -18.13
N LYS A 14 -10.56 -10.52 -18.65
CA LYS A 14 -9.41 -10.01 -17.85
C LYS A 14 -9.37 -8.48 -17.74
N GLY A 15 -10.28 -7.78 -18.42
CA GLY A 15 -10.34 -6.32 -18.46
C GLY A 15 -11.08 -5.68 -17.27
N ALA A 16 -11.38 -4.40 -17.41
CA ALA A 16 -12.20 -3.65 -16.45
C ALA A 16 -13.55 -4.34 -16.21
N TRP A 17 -14.08 -4.21 -14.98
CA TRP A 17 -15.40 -4.71 -14.63
C TRP A 17 -16.47 -3.77 -15.19
N SER A 18 -17.47 -4.32 -15.87
CA SER A 18 -18.65 -3.55 -16.28
C SER A 18 -19.63 -3.40 -15.12
N LYS A 19 -20.55 -2.43 -15.25
CA LYS A 19 -21.60 -2.23 -14.24
C LYS A 19 -22.51 -3.44 -14.12
N GLU A 20 -22.82 -4.09 -15.25
CA GLU A 20 -23.65 -5.29 -15.31
C GLU A 20 -22.95 -6.49 -14.64
N GLU A 21 -21.63 -6.61 -14.80
CA GLU A 21 -20.85 -7.62 -14.09
C GLU A 21 -20.87 -7.37 -12.57
N ASP A 22 -20.72 -6.11 -12.14
CA ASP A 22 -20.79 -5.73 -10.72
C ASP A 22 -22.18 -6.01 -10.13
N GLU A 23 -23.25 -5.64 -10.83
CA GLU A 23 -24.63 -5.88 -10.40
C GLU A 23 -24.92 -7.38 -10.23
N ARG A 24 -24.46 -8.23 -11.15
CA ARG A 24 -24.58 -9.70 -11.02
C ARG A 24 -23.81 -10.22 -9.82
N LEU A 25 -22.59 -9.72 -9.60
CA LEU A 25 -21.77 -10.12 -8.46
C LEU A 25 -22.43 -9.74 -7.12
N ILE A 26 -22.94 -8.50 -7.03
CA ILE A 26 -23.66 -8.00 -5.85
C ILE A 26 -24.92 -8.81 -5.61
N ALA A 27 -25.76 -9.01 -6.63
CA ALA A 27 -27.02 -9.74 -6.50
C ALA A 27 -26.78 -11.18 -6.01
N TYR A 28 -25.80 -11.87 -6.61
CA TYR A 28 -25.47 -13.22 -6.20
C TYR A 28 -25.00 -13.31 -4.74
N ILE A 29 -24.07 -12.43 -4.33
CA ILE A 29 -23.54 -12.43 -2.95
C ILE A 29 -24.61 -12.02 -1.93
N THR A 30 -25.49 -11.09 -2.29
CA THR A 30 -26.60 -10.68 -1.43
C THR A 30 -27.57 -11.85 -1.18
N ALA A 31 -27.83 -12.67 -2.19
CA ALA A 31 -28.73 -13.82 -2.09
C ALA A 31 -28.10 -15.06 -1.44
N HIS A 32 -26.80 -15.31 -1.65
CA HIS A 32 -26.15 -16.57 -1.26
C HIS A 32 -25.03 -16.42 -0.22
N GLY A 33 -24.70 -15.20 0.17
CA GLY A 33 -23.60 -14.87 1.07
C GLY A 33 -22.23 -14.74 0.37
N GLU A 34 -21.25 -14.25 1.13
CA GLU A 34 -19.86 -14.11 0.68
C GLU A 34 -19.11 -15.45 0.77
N GLY A 35 -18.48 -15.89 -0.33
CA GLY A 35 -17.65 -17.08 -0.31
C GLY A 35 -17.74 -17.90 -1.59
N CYS A 36 -17.35 -19.17 -1.50
CA CYS A 36 -17.39 -20.13 -2.60
C CYS A 36 -16.82 -19.58 -3.93
N TRP A 37 -15.76 -18.77 -3.84
CA TRP A 37 -15.24 -17.99 -4.96
C TRP A 37 -14.90 -18.84 -6.20
N ARG A 38 -14.59 -20.12 -6.04
CA ARG A 38 -14.33 -21.02 -7.17
C ARG A 38 -15.58 -21.30 -8.02
N SER A 39 -16.73 -21.54 -7.40
CA SER A 39 -17.99 -21.86 -8.09
C SER A 39 -18.87 -20.63 -8.34
N LEU A 40 -18.69 -19.58 -7.53
CA LEU A 40 -19.48 -18.35 -7.60
C LEU A 40 -19.60 -17.76 -9.02
N PRO A 41 -18.53 -17.60 -9.82
CA PRO A 41 -18.65 -16.92 -11.11
C PRO A 41 -19.60 -17.65 -12.07
N LYS A 42 -19.51 -18.99 -12.13
CA LYS A 42 -20.40 -19.79 -12.98
C LYS A 42 -21.85 -19.69 -12.50
N ALA A 43 -22.07 -19.77 -11.19
CA ALA A 43 -23.41 -19.68 -10.60
C ALA A 43 -24.04 -18.27 -10.74
N ALA A 44 -23.22 -17.21 -10.73
CA ALA A 44 -23.64 -15.83 -10.94
C ALA A 44 -23.77 -15.45 -12.43
N GLY A 45 -23.52 -16.36 -13.37
CA GLY A 45 -23.53 -16.05 -14.80
C GLY A 45 -22.44 -15.05 -15.22
N LEU A 46 -21.28 -15.09 -14.57
CA LEU A 46 -20.13 -14.24 -14.83
C LEU A 46 -19.04 -15.00 -15.61
N LEU A 47 -18.53 -14.39 -16.68
CA LEU A 47 -17.37 -14.87 -17.42
C LEU A 47 -16.06 -14.40 -16.76
N ARG A 48 -15.96 -14.56 -15.44
CA ARG A 48 -14.81 -14.15 -14.62
C ARG A 48 -14.30 -15.33 -13.82
N CYS A 49 -13.03 -15.26 -13.39
CA CYS A 49 -12.51 -16.26 -12.46
C CYS A 49 -12.81 -15.88 -11.01
N GLY A 50 -12.83 -16.88 -10.14
CA GLY A 50 -13.13 -16.68 -8.72
C GLY A 50 -12.25 -15.67 -8.00
N LYS A 51 -10.96 -15.68 -8.34
CA LYS A 51 -9.99 -14.71 -7.81
C LYS A 51 -10.38 -13.27 -8.20
N SER A 52 -10.83 -13.06 -9.44
CA SER A 52 -11.26 -11.74 -9.91
C SER A 52 -12.52 -11.29 -9.17
N CYS A 53 -13.53 -12.16 -9.04
CA CYS A 53 -14.75 -11.85 -8.29
C CYS A 53 -14.45 -11.49 -6.83
N ARG A 54 -13.62 -12.29 -6.15
CA ARG A 54 -13.19 -12.00 -4.78
C ARG A 54 -12.53 -10.63 -4.67
N LEU A 55 -11.55 -10.35 -5.53
CA LEU A 55 -10.83 -9.08 -5.51
C LEU A 55 -11.76 -7.90 -5.81
N ARG A 56 -12.71 -8.05 -6.74
CA ARG A 56 -13.68 -7.01 -7.06
C ARG A 56 -14.60 -6.73 -5.88
N TRP A 57 -15.13 -7.77 -5.25
CA TRP A 57 -15.98 -7.65 -4.08
C TRP A 57 -15.26 -6.91 -2.94
N ILE A 58 -14.14 -7.45 -2.46
CA ILE A 58 -13.47 -6.95 -1.26
C ILE A 58 -12.88 -5.55 -1.42
N ASN A 59 -12.52 -5.12 -2.64
CA ASN A 59 -11.86 -3.83 -2.86
C ASN A 59 -12.80 -2.73 -3.36
N TYR A 60 -13.98 -3.07 -3.88
CA TYR A 60 -14.82 -2.08 -4.56
C TYR A 60 -16.32 -2.17 -4.24
N LEU A 61 -16.87 -3.38 -4.12
CA LEU A 61 -18.34 -3.56 -4.06
C LEU A 61 -18.87 -3.77 -2.65
N ARG A 62 -18.03 -4.17 -1.70
CA ARG A 62 -18.45 -4.44 -0.33
C ARG A 62 -19.02 -3.16 0.32
N PRO A 63 -20.19 -3.24 0.98
CA PRO A 63 -20.90 -2.05 1.47
C PRO A 63 -20.22 -1.34 2.65
N ASP A 64 -19.35 -2.03 3.37
CA ASP A 64 -18.58 -1.51 4.51
C ASP A 64 -17.36 -0.66 4.09
N LEU A 65 -17.08 -0.53 2.79
CA LEU A 65 -15.97 0.25 2.27
C LEU A 65 -16.23 1.76 2.36
N LYS A 66 -15.29 2.48 2.96
CA LYS A 66 -15.30 3.94 2.99
C LYS A 66 -14.91 4.50 1.64
N ARG A 67 -15.80 5.30 1.06
CA ARG A 67 -15.54 6.04 -0.18
C ARG A 67 -14.98 7.42 0.14
N GLY A 68 -13.94 7.83 -0.59
CA GLY A 68 -13.33 9.16 -0.47
C GLY A 68 -11.92 9.18 0.11
N ASN A 69 -11.41 10.38 0.32
CA ASN A 69 -10.03 10.63 0.71
C ASN A 69 -9.70 10.11 2.11
N PHE A 70 -8.42 9.82 2.35
CA PHE A 70 -7.91 9.54 3.69
C PHE A 70 -7.93 10.83 4.53
N THR A 71 -8.36 10.67 5.78
CA THR A 71 -8.38 11.73 6.79
C THR A 71 -7.01 11.88 7.46
N GLN A 72 -6.75 13.03 8.08
CA GLN A 72 -5.49 13.24 8.81
C GLN A 72 -5.31 12.25 9.98
N GLN A 73 -6.40 11.81 10.60
CA GLN A 73 -6.37 10.78 11.63
C GLN A 73 -5.95 9.42 11.04
N GLU A 74 -6.48 9.07 9.87
CA GLU A 74 -6.06 7.86 9.14
C GLU A 74 -4.58 7.95 8.73
N ASP A 75 -4.09 9.11 8.27
CA ASP A 75 -2.66 9.32 7.96
C ASP A 75 -1.77 8.99 9.16
N GLN A 76 -2.09 9.58 10.31
CA GLN A 76 -1.31 9.40 11.55
C GLN A 76 -1.32 7.94 11.97
N LEU A 77 -2.48 7.27 11.88
CA LEU A 77 -2.60 5.87 12.21
C LEU A 77 -1.82 4.98 11.25
N ILE A 78 -1.89 5.23 9.94
CA ILE A 78 -1.12 4.47 8.94
C ILE A 78 0.37 4.62 9.21
N ILE A 79 0.87 5.85 9.41
CA ILE A 79 2.29 6.10 9.73
C ILE A 79 2.69 5.36 11.01
N LYS A 80 1.92 5.51 12.09
CA LYS A 80 2.20 4.90 13.40
C LYS A 80 2.21 3.37 13.35
N VAL A 81 1.31 2.74 12.59
CA VAL A 81 1.31 1.27 12.50
C VAL A 81 2.41 0.80 11.53
N HIS A 82 2.70 1.57 10.48
CA HIS A 82 3.78 1.27 9.54
C HIS A 82 5.17 1.35 10.20
N THR A 83 5.41 2.25 11.16
CA THR A 83 6.67 2.27 11.93
C THR A 83 6.92 0.95 12.68
N LEU A 84 5.84 0.31 13.14
CA LEU A 84 5.92 -0.93 13.93
C LEU A 84 5.94 -2.19 13.07
N LEU A 85 5.17 -2.21 11.97
CA LEU A 85 4.90 -3.42 11.19
C LEU A 85 5.54 -3.41 9.78
N GLY A 86 6.02 -2.27 9.31
CA GLY A 86 6.44 -2.06 7.93
C GLY A 86 5.31 -2.35 6.93
N ASN A 87 5.66 -2.94 5.78
CA ASN A 87 4.75 -3.17 4.64
C ASN A 87 3.71 -4.30 4.85
N LYS A 88 3.28 -4.57 6.09
CA LYS A 88 2.26 -5.59 6.41
C LYS A 88 0.85 -5.01 6.24
N TRP A 89 0.49 -4.66 5.02
CA TRP A 89 -0.74 -3.91 4.69
C TRP A 89 -2.03 -4.55 5.23
N SER A 90 -2.17 -5.87 5.12
CA SER A 90 -3.37 -6.57 5.61
C SER A 90 -3.51 -6.49 7.15
N LEU A 91 -2.40 -6.40 7.89
CA LEU A 91 -2.45 -6.14 9.35
C LEU A 91 -2.79 -4.67 9.66
N ILE A 92 -2.26 -3.74 8.86
CA ILE A 92 -2.58 -2.30 9.00
C ILE A 92 -4.06 -2.06 8.72
N ALA A 93 -4.63 -2.69 7.68
CA ALA A 93 -6.05 -2.62 7.35
C ALA A 93 -6.95 -3.09 8.51
N GLY A 94 -6.51 -4.08 9.29
CA GLY A 94 -7.23 -4.53 10.49
C GLY A 94 -7.41 -3.46 11.58
N ARG A 95 -6.71 -2.32 11.49
CA ARG A 95 -6.84 -1.17 12.40
C ARG A 95 -7.60 0.01 11.78
N LEU A 96 -7.97 -0.07 10.50
CA LEU A 96 -8.60 1.01 9.75
C LEU A 96 -9.96 0.55 9.20
N PRO A 97 -11.05 0.70 9.99
CA PRO A 97 -12.36 0.20 9.58
C PRO A 97 -12.82 0.83 8.27
N GLY A 98 -13.22 -0.01 7.33
CA GLY A 98 -13.68 0.40 6.00
C GLY A 98 -12.56 0.75 5.01
N ARG A 99 -11.28 0.54 5.35
CA ARG A 99 -10.15 0.67 4.41
C ARG A 99 -9.53 -0.68 4.11
N THR A 100 -9.19 -0.90 2.84
CA THR A 100 -8.52 -2.12 2.39
C THR A 100 -7.01 -1.99 2.44
N ASP A 101 -6.34 -3.13 2.49
CA ASP A 101 -4.89 -3.20 2.40
C ASP A 101 -4.36 -2.65 1.07
N ASN A 102 -5.11 -2.83 -0.03
CA ASN A 102 -4.78 -2.27 -1.32
C ASN A 102 -4.86 -0.73 -1.32
N GLU A 103 -5.91 -0.15 -0.74
CA GLU A 103 -6.04 1.31 -0.62
C GLU A 103 -4.92 1.89 0.24
N ILE A 104 -4.62 1.29 1.39
CA ILE A 104 -3.58 1.77 2.30
C ILE A 104 -2.20 1.72 1.63
N LYS A 105 -1.86 0.60 0.98
CA LYS A 105 -0.62 0.47 0.20
C LYS A 105 -0.54 1.54 -0.89
N ASN A 106 -1.63 1.77 -1.62
CA ASN A 106 -1.66 2.78 -2.67
C ASN A 106 -1.46 4.20 -2.09
N TYR A 107 -2.17 4.51 -1.03
CA TYR A 107 -2.10 5.80 -0.36
C TYR A 107 -0.70 6.06 0.22
N TRP A 108 -0.08 5.03 0.81
CA TRP A 108 1.30 5.09 1.26
C TRP A 108 2.26 5.47 0.12
N ASN A 109 2.20 4.73 -0.99
CA ASN A 109 3.11 4.90 -2.12
C ASN A 109 2.91 6.20 -2.89
N THR A 110 1.69 6.72 -2.93
CA THR A 110 1.35 7.92 -3.71
C THR A 110 1.44 9.21 -2.90
N HIS A 111 1.11 9.17 -1.60
CA HIS A 111 0.96 10.35 -0.74
C HIS A 111 1.90 10.34 0.46
N LEU A 112 1.79 9.34 1.36
CA LEU A 112 2.48 9.41 2.65
C LEU A 112 4.00 9.38 2.53
N ARG A 113 4.57 8.58 1.61
CA ARG A 113 6.01 8.57 1.36
C ARG A 113 6.53 9.97 1.01
N LYS A 114 5.83 10.67 0.11
CA LYS A 114 6.21 12.03 -0.32
C LYS A 114 6.06 13.04 0.83
N LYS A 115 4.99 12.91 1.62
CA LYS A 115 4.72 13.75 2.80
C LYS A 115 5.78 13.59 3.90
N LEU A 116 6.32 12.39 4.09
CA LEU A 116 7.42 12.15 5.04
C LEU A 116 8.73 12.73 4.53
N LEU A 117 9.06 12.48 3.26
CA LEU A 117 10.26 13.05 2.64
C LEU A 117 10.27 14.59 2.67
N SER A 118 9.13 15.23 2.39
CA SER A 118 9.02 16.69 2.47
C SER A 118 9.15 17.25 3.90
N ARG A 119 9.03 16.39 4.91
CA ARG A 119 9.27 16.72 6.33
C ARG A 119 10.67 16.33 6.79
N GLY A 120 11.52 15.87 5.88
CA GLY A 120 12.86 15.40 6.20
C GLY A 120 12.87 14.07 6.96
N ILE A 121 11.85 13.22 6.79
CA ILE A 121 11.75 11.90 7.45
C ILE A 121 11.88 10.81 6.38
N ASP A 122 12.74 9.81 6.63
CA ASP A 122 12.86 8.63 5.79
C ASP A 122 11.61 7.74 5.92
N PRO A 123 10.86 7.42 4.84
CA PRO A 123 9.66 6.60 4.93
C PRO A 123 9.88 5.14 5.34
N ALA A 124 11.09 4.59 5.17
CA ALA A 124 11.42 3.22 5.53
C ALA A 124 11.83 3.11 7.00
N THR A 125 12.69 4.02 7.48
CA THR A 125 13.19 3.99 8.86
C THR A 125 12.37 4.84 9.83
N HIS A 126 11.56 5.76 9.30
CA HIS A 126 10.85 6.81 10.05
C HIS A 126 11.75 7.69 10.91
N MET A 127 13.03 7.80 10.54
CA MET A 127 14.01 8.65 11.19
C MET A 127 14.23 9.96 10.43
N PRO A 128 14.66 11.04 11.11
CA PRO A 128 15.07 12.27 10.43
C PRO A 128 16.25 12.00 9.48
N LEU A 129 16.19 12.55 8.27
CA LEU A 129 17.24 12.44 7.25
C LEU A 129 18.52 13.21 7.63
N ASN A 130 18.48 14.07 8.65
CA ASN A 130 19.52 15.06 8.94
C ASN A 130 20.50 14.66 10.07
N GLN A 131 20.86 13.38 10.19
CA GLN A 131 21.92 12.93 11.10
C GLN A 131 23.25 12.59 10.40
N THR A 132 23.37 12.82 9.09
CA THR A 132 24.56 12.41 8.30
C THR A 132 25.29 13.56 7.59
N SER A 133 25.09 14.82 7.98
CA SER A 133 25.72 15.96 7.28
C SER A 133 26.30 17.08 8.17
N GLN A 134 26.64 16.78 9.44
CA GLN A 134 27.36 17.72 10.31
C GLN A 134 28.43 17.04 11.18
N GLN A 135 29.29 16.21 10.58
CA GLN A 135 30.48 15.70 11.25
C GLN A 135 31.71 15.63 10.31
N GLU A 136 31.87 16.65 9.48
CA GLU A 136 33.18 17.17 9.05
C GLU A 136 33.09 18.68 9.31
N GLU A 137 34.18 19.34 9.72
CA GLU A 137 34.24 20.72 10.28
C GLU A 137 34.07 20.86 11.80
N ARG A 138 34.96 20.20 12.58
CA ARG A 138 35.73 20.92 13.61
C ARG A 138 36.91 20.11 14.15
N CYS A 139 38.11 20.44 13.66
CA CYS A 139 39.31 20.45 14.50
C CYS A 139 39.87 21.88 14.45
N PRO A 140 39.88 22.64 15.55
CA PRO A 140 40.78 23.78 15.67
C PRO A 140 42.07 23.29 16.33
N ASP A 141 43.23 23.44 15.67
CA ASP A 141 44.28 24.26 16.26
C ASP A 141 45.46 24.56 15.33
N LEU A 142 45.73 25.87 15.22
CA LEU A 142 47.02 26.56 15.25
C LEU A 142 48.28 25.83 14.72
N ASN A 143 48.83 26.33 13.60
CA ASN A 143 50.13 27.04 13.65
C ASN A 143 50.47 27.78 12.35
N LEU A 144 50.37 29.11 12.46
CA LEU A 144 51.26 30.20 12.02
C LEU A 144 52.28 29.93 10.88
N GLU A 145 52.15 30.75 9.84
CA GLU A 145 53.15 30.99 8.79
C GLU A 145 54.54 31.28 9.35
N LEU A 146 55.57 30.68 8.74
CA LEU A 146 56.89 31.31 8.63
C LEU A 146 57.42 31.07 7.21
N THR A 147 57.25 32.11 6.38
CA THR A 147 58.12 32.38 5.23
C THR A 147 59.55 32.56 5.74
N ILE A 148 60.55 32.05 5.02
CA ILE A 148 61.91 32.60 4.82
C ILE A 148 62.69 31.60 3.92
N SER A 149 63.10 32.08 2.75
CA SER A 149 64.28 31.62 2.00
C SER A 149 65.40 32.65 2.20
N PRO A 150 66.62 32.45 1.68
CA PRO A 150 67.70 31.47 1.94
C PRO A 150 68.93 32.21 2.58
N PRO A 151 70.22 31.75 2.61
CA PRO A 151 71.09 31.45 1.44
C PRO A 151 72.18 30.34 1.62
N HIS A 152 72.58 29.66 0.53
CA HIS A 152 73.92 29.74 -0.09
C HIS A 152 73.99 28.94 -1.40
#